data_AF-A0A0M3IQY2-F1
#
_entry.id   AF-A0A0M3IQY2-F1
#
_cell.length_a   1.000
_cell.length_b   1.000
_cell.length_c   1.000
_cell.angle_alpha   90.00
_cell.angle_beta   90.00
_cell.angle_gamma   90.00
#
_symmetry.space_group_name_H-M   'P 1'
#
loop_
_entity.id
_entity.type
_entity.pdbx_description
1 polymer ?
#
loop_
_entity_poly.entity_id
_entity_poly.type
_entity_poly.pdbx_seq_one_letter_code
_entity_poly.pdbx_strand_id
1 'polypeptide(L)'
;MESLTDAIDAIRSHIHQLNEFEIYANNTTNSLHNDYVYKFALSFERIDDPVAYTLFVQKYWYHSITISIFYFLSVKFLQRIMSNREPFQLKRPLLLWNTFLAIFSFFGFIRTIEDVIYSLYYLDIFHSLCYTINPYGVAAFWALLFAISKVVELGDTYFIVLKKKPLTFLHCYHHIVVLIGTIHGGLYYIIYSLLSISICFLC
;
A
#
# COMPACT_ATOMS: atom_id res chain seq x y z
N MET A 1 10.52 30.59 -23.13
CA MET A 1 9.29 29.80 -23.26
C MET A 1 9.62 28.37 -23.69
N GLU A 2 10.54 28.17 -24.66
CA GLU A 2 11.11 26.86 -25.04
C GLU A 2 11.62 26.02 -23.86
N SER A 3 12.44 26.59 -22.98
CA SER A 3 12.99 25.86 -21.83
C SER A 3 11.94 25.28 -20.86
N LEU A 4 10.74 25.86 -20.78
CA LEU A 4 9.67 25.34 -19.92
C LEU A 4 8.93 24.20 -20.61
N THR A 5 8.67 24.31 -21.92
CA THR A 5 8.08 23.24 -22.73
C THR A 5 9.00 22.02 -22.81
N ASP A 6 10.31 22.21 -22.98
CA ASP A 6 11.28 21.10 -23.01
C ASP A 6 11.36 20.37 -21.66
N ALA A 7 11.29 21.12 -20.55
CA ALA A 7 11.23 20.54 -19.22
C ALA A 7 9.92 19.76 -18.99
N ILE A 8 8.79 20.29 -19.47
CA ILE A 8 7.48 19.62 -19.38
C ILE A 8 7.47 18.33 -20.21
N ASP A 9 8.05 18.34 -21.41
CA ASP A 9 8.11 17.17 -22.29
C ASP A 9 9.11 16.11 -21.77
N ALA A 10 10.22 16.53 -21.17
CA ALA A 10 11.15 15.62 -20.48
C ALA A 10 10.50 14.95 -19.27
N ILE A 11 9.74 15.71 -18.46
CA ILE A 11 8.95 15.18 -17.34
C ILE A 11 7.87 14.23 -17.86
N ARG A 12 7.17 14.59 -18.94
CA ARG A 12 6.13 13.74 -19.55
C ARG A 12 6.72 12.42 -20.06
N SER A 13 7.90 12.45 -20.68
CA SER A 13 8.61 11.26 -21.14
C SER A 13 9.02 10.35 -19.98
N HIS A 14 9.58 10.92 -18.90
CA HIS A 14 9.90 10.15 -17.69
C HIS A 14 8.66 9.56 -17.01
N ILE A 15 7.56 10.33 -16.95
CA ILE A 15 6.28 9.83 -16.44
C ILE A 15 5.74 8.70 -17.33
N HIS A 16 5.93 8.79 -18.65
CA HIS A 16 5.52 7.74 -19.57
C HIS A 16 6.35 6.46 -19.38
N GLN A 17 7.65 6.57 -19.16
CA GLN A 17 8.50 5.41 -18.82
C GLN A 17 8.14 4.78 -17.46
N LEU A 18 7.77 5.60 -16.47
CA LEU A 18 7.23 5.10 -15.20
C LEU A 18 5.86 4.41 -15.37
N ASN A 19 5.16 4.69 -16.48
CA ASN A 19 3.85 4.12 -16.81
C ASN A 19 3.90 2.90 -17.73
N GLU A 20 5.05 2.57 -18.32
CA GLU A 20 5.22 1.34 -19.11
C GLU A 20 5.49 0.16 -18.18
N PHE A 21 4.42 -0.34 -17.56
CA PHE A 21 4.47 -1.60 -16.84
C PHE A 21 4.39 -2.74 -17.86
N GLU A 22 5.55 -3.15 -18.37
CA GLU A 22 5.73 -4.17 -19.42
C GLU A 22 5.12 -5.55 -19.08
N ILE A 23 4.77 -5.78 -17.81
CA ILE A 23 4.29 -7.06 -17.26
C ILE A 23 2.94 -7.49 -17.84
N TYR A 24 2.06 -6.54 -18.22
CA TYR A 24 0.72 -6.84 -18.77
C TYR A 24 0.54 -6.38 -20.22
N ALA A 25 1.53 -5.71 -20.83
CA ALA A 25 1.42 -5.10 -22.15
C ALA A 25 1.16 -6.13 -23.28
N ASN A 26 1.65 -7.37 -23.11
CA ASN A 26 1.64 -8.38 -24.17
C ASN A 26 0.65 -9.54 -23.93
N ASN A 27 -0.25 -9.46 -22.95
CA ASN A 27 -1.19 -10.53 -22.61
C ASN A 27 -0.49 -11.89 -22.32
N THR A 28 0.82 -11.85 -22.06
CA THR A 28 1.65 -13.01 -21.77
C THR A 28 1.48 -13.38 -20.30
N THR A 29 0.61 -14.36 -20.06
CA THR A 29 0.34 -14.99 -18.75
C THR A 29 1.50 -15.84 -18.22
N ASN A 30 2.75 -15.47 -18.49
CA ASN A 30 3.95 -16.16 -17.99
C ASN A 30 4.52 -15.45 -16.75
N SER A 31 3.66 -14.85 -15.93
CA SER A 31 4.04 -14.42 -14.60
C SER A 31 4.17 -15.67 -13.72
N LEU A 32 5.35 -15.88 -13.14
CA LEU A 32 5.60 -16.94 -12.16
C LEU A 32 4.68 -16.71 -10.95
N HIS A 33 3.53 -17.36 -10.91
CA HIS A 33 2.59 -17.30 -9.79
C HIS A 33 2.60 -18.60 -8.97
N ASN A 34 2.33 -18.50 -7.68
CA ASN A 34 2.09 -19.68 -6.86
C ASN A 34 0.70 -20.28 -7.20
N ASP A 35 0.61 -21.57 -7.49
CA ASP A 35 -0.64 -22.27 -7.80
C ASP A 35 -1.42 -22.72 -6.55
N TYR A 36 -1.15 -22.11 -5.39
CA TYR A 36 -1.82 -22.46 -4.14
C TYR A 36 -3.34 -22.21 -4.22
N VAL A 37 -4.11 -23.25 -3.92
CA VAL A 37 -5.58 -23.19 -3.84
C VAL A 37 -6.01 -23.18 -2.38
N TYR A 38 -6.61 -22.07 -1.96
CA TYR A 38 -7.15 -21.93 -0.61
C TYR A 38 -8.26 -22.94 -0.34
N LYS A 39 -8.15 -23.66 0.77
CA LYS A 39 -9.16 -24.64 1.21
C LYS A 39 -10.49 -23.96 1.59
N PHE A 40 -10.43 -22.72 2.09
CA PHE A 40 -11.59 -21.93 2.47
C PHE A 40 -11.45 -20.49 1.96
N ALA A 41 -12.25 -20.15 0.94
CA ALA A 41 -12.40 -18.81 0.40
C ALA A 41 -13.82 -18.31 0.65
N LEU A 42 -13.97 -17.18 1.35
CA LEU A 42 -15.26 -16.53 1.57
C LEU A 42 -15.73 -15.87 0.28
N SER A 43 -17.04 -15.70 0.11
CA SER A 43 -17.62 -15.15 -1.12
C SER A 43 -17.14 -13.73 -1.44
N PHE A 44 -16.82 -12.92 -0.43
CA PHE A 44 -16.32 -11.56 -0.60
C PHE A 44 -14.80 -11.49 -0.83
N GLU A 45 -14.06 -12.59 -0.59
CA GLU A 45 -12.61 -12.65 -0.82
C GLU A 45 -12.27 -13.03 -2.27
N ARG A 46 -13.28 -13.40 -3.07
CA ARG A 46 -13.11 -13.76 -4.48
C ARG A 46 -13.04 -12.51 -5.33
N ILE A 47 -12.01 -12.43 -6.17
CA ILE A 47 -11.83 -11.38 -7.16
C ILE A 47 -12.28 -11.92 -8.51
N ASP A 48 -13.37 -11.36 -9.05
CA ASP A 48 -13.94 -11.82 -10.32
C ASP A 48 -13.03 -11.50 -11.53
N ASP A 49 -12.29 -10.37 -11.48
CA ASP A 49 -11.35 -9.97 -12.53
C ASP A 49 -10.09 -9.28 -11.96
N PRO A 50 -9.06 -10.03 -11.56
CA PRO A 50 -7.85 -9.48 -10.96
C PRO A 50 -7.01 -8.66 -11.94
N VAL A 51 -7.15 -8.90 -13.25
CA VAL A 51 -6.45 -8.14 -14.28
C VAL A 51 -7.04 -6.73 -14.36
N ALA A 52 -8.37 -6.60 -14.34
CA ALA A 52 -9.03 -5.29 -14.32
C ALA A 52 -8.65 -4.47 -13.06
N TYR A 53 -8.59 -5.08 -11.88
CA TYR A 53 -8.17 -4.37 -10.66
C TYR A 53 -6.71 -3.95 -10.71
N THR A 54 -5.82 -4.82 -11.20
CA THR A 54 -4.40 -4.49 -11.35
C THR A 54 -4.21 -3.35 -12.35
N LEU A 55 -4.88 -3.40 -13.51
CA LEU A 55 -4.87 -2.31 -14.49
C LEU A 55 -5.50 -1.02 -13.96
N PHE A 56 -6.53 -1.12 -13.11
CA PHE A 56 -7.11 0.03 -12.43
C PHE A 56 -6.08 0.69 -11.50
N VAL A 57 -5.46 -0.08 -10.61
CA VAL A 57 -4.41 0.43 -9.71
C VAL A 57 -3.24 0.99 -10.51
N GLN A 58 -2.85 0.32 -11.60
CA GLN A 58 -1.82 0.77 -12.55
C GLN A 58 -2.17 2.08 -13.23
N LYS A 59 -3.44 2.29 -13.58
CA LYS A 59 -3.88 3.53 -14.21
C LYS A 59 -3.90 4.67 -13.19
N TYR A 60 -4.26 4.37 -11.95
CA TYR A 60 -4.49 5.37 -10.91
C TYR A 60 -3.34 5.53 -9.91
N TRP A 61 -2.18 4.89 -10.12
CA TRP A 61 -1.03 4.96 -9.20
C TRP A 61 -0.57 6.40 -8.94
N TYR A 62 -0.67 7.31 -9.92
CA TYR A 62 -0.28 8.71 -9.78
C TYR A 62 -1.10 9.44 -8.68
N HIS A 63 -2.30 8.95 -8.37
CA HIS A 63 -3.08 9.49 -7.25
C HIS A 63 -2.39 9.32 -5.90
N SER A 64 -1.50 8.32 -5.73
CA SER A 64 -0.71 8.17 -4.50
C SER A 64 0.19 9.37 -4.24
N ILE A 65 0.77 9.97 -5.29
CA ILE A 65 1.59 11.17 -5.21
C ILE A 65 0.71 12.37 -4.86
N THR A 66 -0.44 12.51 -5.53
CA THR A 66 -1.40 13.58 -5.23
C THR A 66 -1.90 13.53 -3.78
N ILE A 67 -2.25 12.34 -3.28
CA ILE A 67 -2.68 12.11 -1.91
C ILE A 67 -1.56 12.47 -0.93
N SER A 68 -0.30 12.10 -1.23
CA SER A 68 0.85 12.40 -0.38
C SER A 68 1.12 13.90 -0.25
N ILE A 69 1.05 14.65 -1.36
CA ILE A 69 1.20 16.11 -1.34
C ILE A 69 0.06 16.74 -0.53
N PHE A 70 -1.18 16.33 -0.79
CA PHE A 70 -2.35 16.83 -0.06
C PHE A 70 -2.27 16.51 1.44
N TYR A 71 -1.81 15.31 1.80
CA TYR A 71 -1.57 14.90 3.17
C TYR A 71 -0.56 15.83 3.86
N PHE A 72 0.59 16.11 3.24
CA PHE A 72 1.58 17.02 3.84
C PHE A 72 1.02 18.43 4.05
N LEU A 73 0.31 18.98 3.06
CA LEU A 73 -0.33 20.29 3.15
C LEU A 73 -1.42 20.33 4.23
N SER A 74 -2.27 19.32 4.29
CA SER A 74 -3.34 19.23 5.29
C SER A 74 -2.80 19.08 6.71
N VAL A 75 -1.71 18.33 6.93
CA VAL A 75 -1.03 18.24 8.23
C VAL A 75 -0.49 19.61 8.65
N LYS A 76 0.17 20.35 7.74
CA LYS A 76 0.66 21.71 8.03
C LYS A 76 -0.47 22.69 8.32
N PHE A 77 -1.55 22.62 7.56
CA PHE A 77 -2.74 23.43 7.77
C PHE A 77 -3.38 23.14 9.14
N LEU A 78 -3.53 21.86 9.49
CA LEU A 78 -4.08 21.44 10.77
C LEU A 78 -3.19 21.87 11.94
N GLN A 79 -1.87 21.73 11.82
CA GLN A 79 -0.91 22.24 12.81
C GLN A 79 -1.09 23.75 13.06
N ARG A 80 -1.33 24.53 11.99
CA ARG A 80 -1.56 25.99 12.10
C ARG A 80 -2.89 26.32 12.77
N ILE A 81 -3.98 25.63 12.43
CA ILE A 81 -5.28 25.79 13.12
C ILE A 81 -5.13 25.48 14.61
N MET A 82 -4.42 24.40 14.92
CA MET A 82 -4.25 23.93 16.27
C MET A 82 -3.32 24.78 17.13
N SER A 83 -2.43 25.57 16.52
CA SER A 83 -1.62 26.53 17.25
C SER A 83 -2.49 27.41 18.17
N ASN A 84 -3.67 27.82 17.70
CA ASN A 84 -4.61 28.69 18.41
C ASN A 84 -5.68 27.96 19.26
N ARG A 85 -5.65 26.62 19.38
CA ARG A 85 -6.66 25.81 20.08
C ARG A 85 -6.04 24.98 21.22
N GLU A 86 -6.82 24.53 22.20
CA GLU A 86 -6.33 23.61 23.22
C GLU A 86 -6.23 22.16 22.70
N PRO A 87 -5.37 21.29 23.28
CA PRO A 87 -5.22 19.91 22.84
C PRO A 87 -6.47 19.08 23.13
N PHE A 88 -6.94 18.30 22.15
CA PHE A 88 -8.09 17.43 22.35
C PHE A 88 -7.72 16.14 23.11
N GLN A 89 -8.59 15.70 24.02
CA GLN A 89 -8.42 14.43 24.72
C GLN A 89 -8.98 13.24 23.91
N LEU A 90 -8.35 12.92 22.78
CA LEU A 90 -8.79 11.85 21.87
C LEU A 90 -8.25 10.46 22.26
N LYS A 91 -8.22 10.13 23.56
CA LYS A 91 -7.68 8.83 24.03
C LYS A 91 -8.51 7.64 23.55
N ARG A 92 -9.85 7.72 23.66
CA ARG A 92 -10.76 6.63 23.26
C ARG A 92 -10.82 6.42 21.75
N PRO A 93 -10.97 7.47 20.91
CA PRO A 93 -10.94 7.30 19.45
C PRO A 93 -9.62 6.73 18.96
N LEU A 94 -8.49 7.20 19.49
CA LEU A 94 -7.16 6.67 19.12
C LEU A 94 -7.00 5.20 19.50
N LEU A 95 -7.49 4.80 20.68
CA LEU A 95 -7.46 3.39 21.07
C LEU A 95 -8.29 2.53 20.11
N LEU A 96 -9.53 2.92 19.83
CA LEU A 96 -10.41 2.19 18.91
C LEU A 96 -9.81 2.10 17.50
N TRP A 97 -9.21 3.19 17.03
CA TRP A 97 -8.53 3.25 15.76
C TRP A 97 -7.36 2.27 15.66
N ASN A 98 -6.45 2.31 16.65
CA ASN A 98 -5.30 1.41 16.68
C ASN A 98 -5.74 -0.06 16.85
N THR A 99 -6.78 -0.34 17.64
CA THR A 99 -7.33 -1.69 17.78
C THR A 99 -7.92 -2.18 16.45
N PHE A 100 -8.66 -1.33 15.74
CA PHE A 100 -9.20 -1.67 14.42
C PHE A 100 -8.09 -2.03 13.43
N LEU A 101 -7.04 -1.21 13.35
CA LEU A 101 -5.87 -1.48 12.50
C LEU A 101 -5.14 -2.76 12.91
N ALA A 102 -4.98 -3.01 14.22
CA ALA A 102 -4.35 -4.23 14.71
C ALA A 102 -5.14 -5.50 14.33
N ILE A 103 -6.46 -5.47 14.49
CA ILE A 103 -7.34 -6.59 14.09
C ILE A 103 -7.26 -6.82 12.59
N PHE A 104 -7.35 -5.76 11.80
CA PHE A 104 -7.25 -5.83 10.34
C PHE A 104 -5.93 -6.47 9.90
N SER A 105 -4.80 -6.02 10.46
CA SER A 105 -3.48 -6.56 10.14
C SER A 105 -3.33 -8.03 10.56
N PHE A 106 -3.92 -8.42 11.70
CA PHE A 106 -3.90 -9.81 12.16
C PHE A 106 -4.64 -10.76 11.20
N PHE A 107 -5.82 -10.37 10.70
CA PHE A 107 -6.55 -11.16 9.72
C PHE A 107 -5.81 -11.24 8.38
N GLY A 108 -5.25 -10.11 7.90
CA GLY A 108 -4.44 -10.11 6.69
C GLY A 108 -3.22 -11.03 6.82
N PHE A 109 -2.56 -11.02 7.97
CA PHE A 109 -1.43 -11.91 8.24
C PHE A 109 -1.81 -13.40 8.20
N ILE A 110 -2.91 -13.80 8.85
CA ILE A 110 -3.37 -15.20 8.83
C ILE A 110 -3.67 -15.69 7.41
N ARG A 111 -4.23 -14.83 6.56
CA ARG A 111 -4.60 -15.22 5.19
C ARG A 111 -3.42 -15.26 4.24
N THR A 112 -2.42 -14.40 4.44
CA THR A 112 -1.22 -14.39 3.61
C THR A 112 -0.18 -15.41 4.07
N ILE A 113 -0.10 -15.73 5.36
CA ILE A 113 0.87 -16.72 5.86
C ILE A 113 0.61 -18.13 5.33
N GLU A 114 -0.66 -18.50 5.06
CA GLU A 114 -1.01 -19.81 4.48
C GLU A 114 -0.35 -20.01 3.10
N ASP A 115 -0.42 -18.98 2.25
CA ASP A 115 0.18 -18.98 0.92
C ASP A 115 1.72 -19.00 0.99
N VAL A 116 2.28 -18.23 1.93
CA VAL A 116 3.73 -18.20 2.17
C VAL A 116 4.25 -19.55 2.67
N ILE A 117 3.58 -20.17 3.64
CA ILE A 117 3.98 -21.48 4.17
C ILE A 117 3.98 -22.49 3.04
N TYR A 118 2.91 -22.52 2.23
CA TYR A 118 2.88 -23.40 1.06
C TYR A 118 4.04 -23.12 0.10
N SER A 119 4.27 -21.85 -0.26
CA SER A 119 5.39 -21.45 -1.11
C SER A 119 6.73 -21.93 -0.53
N LEU A 120 6.99 -21.77 0.77
CA LEU A 120 8.24 -22.20 1.40
C LEU A 120 8.42 -23.72 1.50
N TYR A 121 7.33 -24.48 1.62
CA TYR A 121 7.39 -25.95 1.71
C TYR A 121 7.54 -26.62 0.33
N TYR A 122 6.95 -26.03 -0.71
CA TYR A 122 6.91 -26.62 -2.05
C TYR A 122 7.86 -25.95 -3.05
N LEU A 123 8.31 -24.72 -2.79
CA LEU A 123 9.29 -23.98 -3.59
C LEU A 123 10.51 -23.67 -2.71
N ASP A 124 11.72 -23.79 -3.27
CA ASP A 124 12.94 -23.35 -2.58
C ASP A 124 12.83 -21.86 -2.19
N ILE A 125 13.54 -21.44 -1.12
CA ILE A 125 13.53 -20.05 -0.61
C ILE A 125 13.74 -19.02 -1.72
N PHE A 126 14.64 -19.29 -2.66
CA PHE A 126 14.92 -18.40 -3.78
C PHE A 126 13.73 -18.29 -4.75
N HIS A 127 13.06 -19.40 -5.03
CA HIS A 127 11.85 -19.41 -5.86
C HIS A 127 10.68 -18.75 -5.12
N SER A 128 10.50 -19.00 -3.82
CA SER A 128 9.48 -18.31 -3.03
C SER A 128 9.65 -16.77 -2.99
N LEU A 129 10.85 -16.25 -3.30
CA LEU A 129 11.13 -14.82 -3.44
C LEU A 129 10.98 -14.31 -4.87
N CYS A 130 10.78 -15.18 -5.86
CA CYS A 130 10.59 -14.81 -7.26
C CYS A 130 9.16 -15.11 -7.76
N TYR A 131 8.44 -16.02 -7.12
CA TYR A 131 7.04 -16.31 -7.41
C TYR A 131 6.12 -15.29 -6.74
N THR A 132 5.19 -14.71 -7.50
CA THR A 132 4.17 -13.78 -7.03
C THR A 132 2.90 -14.52 -6.61
N ILE A 133 2.07 -13.87 -5.79
CA ILE A 133 0.82 -14.44 -5.28
C ILE A 133 -0.14 -14.73 -6.45
N ASN A 134 -0.94 -15.78 -6.30
CA ASN A 134 -2.00 -16.10 -7.25
C ASN A 134 -2.98 -14.92 -7.37
N PRO A 135 -3.16 -14.31 -8.56
CA PRO A 135 -4.05 -13.16 -8.74
C PRO A 135 -5.52 -13.50 -8.46
N TYR A 136 -5.92 -14.77 -8.60
CA TYR A 136 -7.26 -15.26 -8.28
C TYR A 136 -7.38 -15.81 -6.83
N GLY A 137 -6.28 -15.77 -6.08
CA GLY A 137 -6.21 -16.28 -4.71
C GLY A 137 -6.76 -15.30 -3.68
N VAL A 138 -7.09 -15.82 -2.50
CA VAL A 138 -7.55 -15.01 -1.35
C VAL A 138 -6.49 -13.98 -0.94
N ALA A 139 -5.19 -14.32 -1.03
CA ALA A 139 -4.13 -13.36 -0.72
C ALA A 139 -4.10 -12.12 -1.63
N ALA A 140 -4.53 -12.20 -2.89
CA ALA A 140 -4.60 -11.01 -3.76
C ALA A 140 -5.61 -9.99 -3.22
N PHE A 141 -6.74 -10.46 -2.68
CA PHE A 141 -7.76 -9.59 -2.09
C PHE A 141 -7.23 -8.92 -0.81
N TRP A 142 -6.59 -9.69 0.06
CA TRP A 142 -5.98 -9.16 1.28
C TRP A 142 -4.79 -8.23 1.00
N ALA A 143 -4.05 -8.45 -0.10
CA ALA A 143 -3.00 -7.54 -0.56
C ALA A 143 -3.57 -6.18 -1.03
N LEU A 144 -4.70 -6.19 -1.75
CA LEU A 144 -5.40 -4.95 -2.13
C LEU A 144 -5.90 -4.19 -0.88
N LEU A 145 -6.49 -4.91 0.07
CA LEU A 145 -6.91 -4.31 1.34
C LEU A 145 -5.73 -3.74 2.14
N PHE A 146 -4.57 -4.40 2.12
CA PHE A 146 -3.35 -3.89 2.73
C PHE A 146 -2.87 -2.59 2.07
N ALA A 147 -2.98 -2.47 0.74
CA ALA A 147 -2.67 -1.21 0.07
C ALA A 147 -3.62 -0.08 0.53
N ILE A 148 -4.90 -0.38 0.71
CA ILE A 148 -5.89 0.57 1.24
C ILE A 148 -5.56 0.94 2.70
N SER A 149 -5.11 0.00 3.52
CA SER A 149 -4.77 0.27 4.92
C SER A 149 -3.66 1.30 5.08
N LYS A 150 -2.73 1.41 4.12
CA LYS A 150 -1.69 2.46 4.13
C LYS A 150 -2.24 3.87 3.95
N VAL A 151 -3.32 4.02 3.19
CA VAL A 151 -4.05 5.29 3.11
C VAL A 151 -4.72 5.59 4.45
N VAL A 152 -5.30 4.57 5.09
CA VAL A 152 -5.95 4.71 6.39
C VAL A 152 -4.93 5.07 7.47
N GLU A 153 -3.73 4.49 7.50
CA GLU A 153 -2.64 4.83 8.45
C GLU A 153 -2.24 6.33 8.43
N LEU A 154 -2.51 7.07 7.35
CA LEU A 154 -2.36 8.54 7.35
C LEU A 154 -3.28 9.24 8.37
N GLY A 155 -4.32 8.56 8.84
CA GLY A 155 -5.19 8.96 9.94
C GLY A 155 -4.44 9.22 11.25
N ASP A 156 -3.41 8.42 11.54
CA ASP A 156 -2.68 8.45 12.82
C ASP A 156 -2.02 9.81 13.06
N THR A 157 -1.48 10.38 12.00
CA THR A 157 -0.82 11.69 12.02
C THR A 157 -1.81 12.81 12.31
N TYR A 158 -3.04 12.73 11.79
CA TYR A 158 -4.08 13.69 12.15
C TYR A 158 -4.41 13.61 13.65
N PHE A 159 -4.55 12.40 14.22
CA PHE A 159 -4.79 12.24 15.66
C PHE A 159 -3.62 12.76 16.52
N ILE A 160 -2.37 12.59 16.08
CA ILE A 160 -1.18 13.12 16.76
C ILE A 160 -1.20 14.64 16.76
N VAL A 161 -1.48 15.26 15.62
CA VAL A 161 -1.59 16.72 15.50
C VAL A 161 -2.73 17.23 16.38
N LEU A 162 -3.91 16.58 16.34
CA LEU A 162 -5.09 16.87 17.20
C LEU A 162 -4.81 16.85 18.70
N LYS A 163 -3.79 16.11 19.13
CA LYS A 163 -3.35 16.03 20.53
C LYS A 163 -2.21 17.00 20.86
N LYS A 164 -1.78 17.85 19.91
CA LYS A 164 -0.58 18.70 20.00
C LYS A 164 0.69 17.96 20.39
N LYS A 165 0.81 16.68 20.03
CA LYS A 165 2.05 15.94 20.26
C LYS A 165 3.10 16.37 19.22
N PRO A 166 4.39 16.42 19.59
CA PRO A 166 5.45 16.77 18.65
C PRO A 166 5.50 15.71 17.55
N LEU A 167 5.19 16.13 16.34
CA LEU A 167 5.27 15.28 15.17
C LEU A 167 6.70 15.34 14.62
N THR A 168 7.36 14.19 14.56
CA THR A 168 8.69 14.09 13.97
C THR A 168 8.60 14.11 12.45
N PHE A 169 9.57 14.75 11.80
CA PHE A 169 9.66 14.74 10.34
C PHE A 169 9.74 13.31 9.78
N LEU A 170 10.48 12.44 10.48
CA LEU A 170 10.64 11.04 10.11
C LEU A 170 9.30 10.30 10.01
N HIS A 171 8.36 10.56 10.93
CA HIS A 171 7.07 9.88 10.92
C HIS A 171 6.24 10.26 9.69
N CYS A 172 6.13 11.57 9.36
CA CYS A 172 5.43 11.98 8.13
C CYS A 172 6.13 11.45 6.87
N TYR A 173 7.46 11.50 6.82
CA TYR A 173 8.23 11.02 5.69
C TYR A 173 8.02 9.51 5.47
N HIS A 174 8.11 8.73 6.54
CA HIS A 174 7.88 7.29 6.52
C HIS A 174 6.50 6.94 5.96
N HIS A 175 5.42 7.57 6.46
CA HIS A 175 4.07 7.31 5.97
C HIS A 175 3.88 7.64 4.48
N ILE A 176 4.51 8.73 3.99
CA ILE A 176 4.46 9.10 2.57
C ILE A 176 5.18 8.06 1.71
N VAL A 177 6.42 7.69 2.09
CA VAL A 177 7.24 6.75 1.31
C VAL A 177 6.61 5.36 1.30
N VAL A 178 6.09 4.89 2.44
CA VAL A 178 5.42 3.58 2.52
C VAL A 178 4.13 3.56 1.69
N LEU A 179 3.35 4.64 1.66
CA LEU A 179 2.15 4.72 0.82
C LEU A 179 2.50 4.66 -0.66
N ILE A 180 3.43 5.51 -1.12
CA ILE A 180 3.85 5.55 -2.52
C ILE A 180 4.47 4.21 -2.91
N GLY A 181 5.36 3.67 -2.07
CA GLY A 181 6.02 2.38 -2.28
C GLY A 181 5.04 1.21 -2.33
N THR A 182 3.98 1.22 -1.52
CA THR A 182 2.98 0.14 -1.53
C THR A 182 2.08 0.20 -2.76
N ILE A 183 1.67 1.38 -3.20
CA ILE A 183 0.83 1.53 -4.41
C ILE A 183 1.64 1.29 -5.68
N HIS A 184 2.88 1.79 -5.72
CA HIS A 184 3.79 1.57 -6.84
C HIS A 184 4.38 0.15 -6.87
N GLY A 185 4.64 -0.47 -5.72
CA GLY A 185 5.21 -1.81 -5.61
C GLY A 185 4.18 -2.93 -5.62
N GLY A 186 2.96 -2.69 -5.11
CA GLY A 186 1.81 -3.59 -5.26
C GLY A 186 1.41 -3.81 -6.72
N LEU A 187 1.89 -2.95 -7.61
CA LEU A 187 1.78 -3.03 -9.05
C LEU A 187 2.83 -3.93 -9.72
N TYR A 188 3.91 -4.29 -9.01
CA TYR A 188 5.01 -5.07 -9.57
C TYR A 188 5.21 -6.44 -8.91
N TYR A 189 5.07 -6.56 -7.59
CA TYR A 189 5.39 -7.81 -6.91
C TYR A 189 4.61 -7.95 -5.61
N ILE A 190 3.67 -8.88 -5.55
CA ILE A 190 3.07 -9.35 -4.29
C ILE A 190 4.09 -10.21 -3.48
N ILE A 191 5.39 -9.97 -3.68
CA ILE A 191 6.51 -10.71 -3.06
C ILE A 191 7.05 -9.98 -1.83
N TYR A 192 6.84 -8.67 -1.69
CA TYR A 192 7.27 -7.91 -0.50
C TYR A 192 6.34 -8.07 0.71
N SER A 193 5.28 -8.89 0.59
CA SER A 193 4.33 -9.12 1.66
C SER A 193 4.98 -9.68 2.94
N LEU A 194 6.17 -10.30 2.90
CA LEU A 194 6.83 -10.84 4.10
C LEU A 194 7.68 -9.83 4.87
N LEU A 195 8.38 -8.93 4.16
CA LEU A 195 9.30 -7.98 4.77
C LEU A 195 8.59 -6.68 5.21
N SER A 196 7.64 -6.18 4.43
CA SER A 196 6.90 -4.97 4.78
C SER A 196 5.89 -5.19 5.89
N ILE A 197 5.27 -6.37 5.97
CA ILE A 197 4.34 -6.71 7.05
C ILE A 197 5.10 -6.85 8.38
N SER A 198 6.25 -7.52 8.41
CA SER A 198 7.05 -7.67 9.64
C SER A 198 7.64 -6.36 10.15
N ILE A 199 8.07 -5.45 9.26
CA ILE A 199 8.58 -4.13 9.66
C ILE A 199 7.44 -3.20 10.13
N CYS A 200 6.24 -3.33 9.56
CA CYS A 200 5.07 -2.56 10.01
C CYS A 200 4.47 -3.06 11.33
N PHE A 201 4.64 -4.33 11.72
CA PHE A 201 4.19 -4.84 13.01
C PHE A 201 5.06 -4.40 14.20
N LEU A 202 6.21 -3.77 13.95
CA LEU A 202 7.20 -3.38 14.96
C LEU A 202 7.28 -1.87 15.24
N CYS A 203 6.37 -1.05 14.70
CA CYS A 203 6.23 0.38 15.04
C CYS A 203 4.93 0.69 15.77
#